data_AF-A0A2I2Z241-F1
#
_entry.id   AF-A0A2I2Z241-F1
#
_cell.length_a   1.000
_cell.length_b   1.000
_cell.length_c   1.000
_cell.angle_alpha   90.00
_cell.angle_beta   90.00
_cell.angle_gamma   90.00
#
_symmetry.space_group_name_H-M   'P 1'
#
loop_
_entity.id
_entity.type
_entity.pdbx_description
1 polymer ?
#
loop_
_entity_poly.entity_id
_entity_poly.type
_entity_poly.pdbx_seq_one_letter_code
_entity_poly.pdbx_strand_id
1 'polypeptide(L)' 'MSKPHSEAGTAFIQTQQLHAAMADTFLEHMCHLDIHTPPIPGWNTGIICTIIPHGDHQEHVHSHGKLCC' A
#
# COMPACT_ATOMS: atom_id res chain seq x y z
N MET A 1 -34.70 4.74 20.44
CA MET A 1 -33.87 5.50 19.49
C MET A 1 -32.41 5.38 19.93
N SER A 2 -31.72 4.34 19.47
CA SER A 2 -30.29 4.12 19.73
C SER A 2 -29.47 4.99 18.79
N LYS A 3 -28.70 5.93 19.34
CA LYS A 3 -27.75 6.77 18.61
C LYS A 3 -26.66 5.87 18.00
N PRO A 4 -26.35 5.95 16.70
CA PRO A 4 -25.17 5.27 16.19
C PRO A 4 -23.94 5.95 16.80
N HIS A 5 -23.23 5.24 17.66
CA HIS A 5 -21.92 5.65 18.14
C HIS A 5 -20.99 5.57 16.93
N SER A 6 -20.66 6.73 16.34
CA SER A 6 -19.59 6.80 15.34
C SER A 6 -18.27 6.61 16.07
N GLU A 7 -17.85 5.36 16.22
CA GLU A 7 -16.62 4.92 16.89
C GLU A 7 -15.35 5.36 16.14
N ALA A 8 -15.49 5.87 14.91
CA ALA A 8 -14.38 6.25 14.04
C ALA A 8 -13.70 7.59 14.39
N GLY A 9 -14.23 8.35 15.36
CA GLY A 9 -13.76 9.71 15.65
C GLY A 9 -12.34 9.80 16.23
N THR A 10 -11.83 8.73 16.85
CA THR A 10 -10.48 8.66 17.42
C THR A 10 -9.59 7.62 16.73
N ALA A 11 -10.17 6.70 15.95
CA ALA A 11 -9.47 5.64 15.23
C ALA A 11 -9.08 6.03 13.80
N PHE A 12 -8.90 7.34 13.53
CA PHE A 12 -8.49 7.80 12.21
C PHE A 12 -7.03 7.41 11.93
N ILE A 13 -6.85 6.37 11.13
CA ILE A 13 -5.54 5.93 10.66
C ILE A 13 -5.14 6.80 9.48
N GLN A 14 -4.06 7.58 9.65
CA GLN A 14 -3.49 8.34 8.54
C GLN A 14 -2.98 7.37 7.47
N THR A 15 -3.34 7.58 6.19
CA THR A 15 -2.91 6.71 5.08
C THR A 15 -1.43 6.90 4.76
N GLN A 16 -0.83 6.01 3.95
CA GLN A 16 0.52 6.17 3.38
C GLN A 16 1.66 6.33 4.40
N GLN A 17 1.49 5.84 5.63
CA GLN A 17 2.45 6.01 6.73
C GLN A 17 2.73 7.48 7.08
N LEU A 18 1.77 8.40 6.85
CA LEU A 18 1.98 9.83 7.10
C LEU A 18 2.30 10.14 8.58
N HIS A 19 1.78 9.34 9.52
CA HIS A 19 2.14 9.48 10.94
C HIS A 19 3.63 9.22 11.17
N ALA A 20 4.14 8.10 10.65
CA ALA A 20 5.55 7.75 10.73
C ALA A 20 6.45 8.74 9.98
N ALA A 21 5.96 9.32 8.88
CA ALA A 21 6.69 10.28 8.06
C ALA A 21 6.97 11.62 8.78
N MET A 22 6.26 11.92 9.88
CA MET A 22 6.48 13.13 10.70
C MET A 22 7.47 12.92 11.86
N ALA A 23 8.06 11.74 12.01
CA ALA A 23 9.00 11.46 13.11
C ALA A 23 10.31 12.26 12.97
N ASP A 24 10.89 12.65 14.10
CA ASP A 24 12.11 13.48 14.14
C ASP A 24 13.38 12.66 13.87
N THR A 25 13.34 11.35 14.14
CA THR A 25 14.46 10.44 13.93
C THR A 25 14.10 9.23 13.09
N PHE A 26 15.11 8.62 12.46
CA PHE A 26 14.94 7.37 11.73
C PHE A 26 14.43 6.22 12.62
N LEU A 27 14.89 6.14 13.87
CA LEU A 27 14.46 5.09 14.79
C LEU A 27 12.98 5.26 15.17
N GLU A 28 12.54 6.49 15.46
CA GLU A 28 11.12 6.78 15.72
C GLU A 28 10.24 6.50 14.50
N HIS A 29 10.72 6.84 13.29
CA HIS A 29 10.03 6.50 12.05
C HIS A 29 9.77 4.99 11.95
N MET A 30 10.80 4.16 12.19
CA MET A 30 10.67 2.70 12.18
C MET A 30 9.70 2.18 13.24
N CYS A 31 9.70 2.77 14.43
CA CYS A 31 8.78 2.42 15.52
C CYS A 31 7.32 2.79 15.23
N HIS A 32 7.08 3.79 14.37
CA HIS A 32 5.74 4.28 14.03
C HIS A 32 5.14 3.64 12.77
N LEU A 33 5.84 2.71 12.11
CA LEU A 33 5.30 1.98 10.97
C LEU A 33 4.10 1.12 11.39
N ASP A 34 2.98 1.27 10.67
CA ASP A 34 1.70 0.62 10.97
C ASP A 34 1.18 -0.20 9.80
N ILE A 35 0.93 -1.50 10.03
CA ILE A 35 0.42 -2.44 9.01
C ILE A 35 -1.05 -2.19 8.65
N HIS A 36 -1.78 -1.45 9.47
CA HIS A 36 -3.20 -1.15 9.24
C HIS A 36 -3.40 0.10 8.37
N THR A 37 -2.33 0.85 8.14
CA THR A 37 -2.30 2.00 7.26
C THR A 37 -2.16 1.57 5.79
N PRO A 38 -3.19 1.76 4.94
CA PRO A 38 -3.11 1.36 3.54
C PRO A 38 -2.15 2.28 2.75
N PRO A 39 -1.44 1.74 1.72
CA PRO A 39 -0.64 2.54 0.81
C PRO A 39 -1.52 3.31 -0.18
N ILE A 40 -0.91 4.19 -0.98
CA ILE A 40 -1.60 4.75 -2.15
C ILE A 40 -1.91 3.67 -3.19
N PRO A 41 -2.97 3.84 -4.00
CA PRO A 41 -3.24 2.94 -5.12
C PRO A 41 -2.15 2.91 -6.20
N GLY A 42 -1.36 3.99 -6.32
CA GLY A 42 -0.30 4.11 -7.31
C GLY A 42 0.95 3.32 -6.92
N TRP A 43 1.51 2.54 -7.85
CA TRP A 43 2.83 1.94 -7.67
C TRP A 43 3.88 2.72 -8.46
N ASN A 44 4.76 3.41 -7.74
CA ASN A 44 5.76 4.33 -8.28
C ASN A 44 7.00 3.59 -8.82
N THR A 45 7.19 2.33 -8.42
CA THR A 45 8.35 1.51 -8.77
C THR A 45 7.94 0.47 -9.81
N GLY A 46 8.54 0.55 -10.99
CA GLY A 46 8.31 -0.44 -12.05
C GLY A 46 8.87 -1.81 -11.69
N ILE A 47 8.23 -2.87 -12.20
CA ILE A 47 8.74 -4.24 -12.13
C ILE A 47 9.39 -4.59 -13.48
N ILE A 48 10.65 -5.04 -13.44
CA ILE A 48 11.36 -5.58 -14.60
C ILE A 48 11.52 -7.09 -14.39
N CYS A 49 10.99 -7.89 -15.33
CA CYS A 49 11.10 -9.35 -15.31
C CYS A 49 11.93 -9.85 -16.49
N THR A 50 12.88 -10.75 -16.22
CA THR A 50 13.58 -11.48 -17.28
C THR A 50 12.66 -12.58 -17.82
N ILE A 51 12.46 -12.58 -19.14
CA ILE A 51 11.67 -13.62 -19.81
C ILE A 51 12.64 -14.72 -20.27
N ILE A 52 12.44 -15.93 -19.77
CA ILE A 52 13.17 -17.13 -20.18
C ILE A 52 12.13 -18.14 -20.69
N PRO A 53 12.40 -18.87 -21.79
CA PRO A 53 11.52 -19.97 -22.21
C PRO A 53 11.34 -20.98 -21.07
N HIS A 54 10.10 -21.31 -20.74
CA HIS A 54 9.78 -22.30 -19.71
C HIS A 54 8.87 -23.38 -20.30
N GLY A 55 9.48 -24.42 -20.90
CA GLY A 55 8.78 -25.58 -21.45
C GLY A 55 7.74 -25.26 -22.53
N ASP A 56 6.80 -26.18 -22.71
CA ASP A 56 5.84 -26.22 -23.83
C ASP A 56 4.57 -25.38 -23.56
N HIS A 57 4.48 -24.77 -22.38
CA HIS A 57 3.29 -24.07 -21.89
C HIS A 57 3.50 -22.56 -21.99
N GLN A 58 3.12 -22.00 -23.15
CA GLN A 58 3.17 -20.57 -23.39
C GLN A 58 1.94 -19.88 -22.78
N GLU A 59 2.00 -19.58 -21.50
CA GLU A 59 0.99 -18.73 -20.86
C GLU A 59 1.28 -17.25 -21.14
N HIS A 60 0.23 -16.57 -21.60
CA HIS A 60 0.24 -15.21 -22.10
C HIS A 60 0.65 -14.20 -21.01
N VAL A 61 1.56 -13.28 -21.35
CA VAL A 61 1.90 -12.13 -20.50
C VAL A 61 0.69 -11.19 -20.43
N HIS A 62 -0.19 -11.37 -19.46
CA HIS A 62 -1.36 -10.52 -19.31
C HIS A 62 -0.99 -9.27 -18.51
N SER A 63 -0.81 -8.14 -19.21
CA SER A 63 -0.62 -6.84 -18.57
C SER A 63 -1.98 -6.23 -18.21
N HIS A 64 -2.44 -6.40 -16.97
CA HIS A 64 -3.60 -5.69 -16.44
C HIS A 64 -3.19 -4.30 -15.94
N GLY A 65 -2.89 -3.40 -16.88
CA GLY A 65 -2.61 -2.00 -16.59
C GLY A 65 -3.90 -1.22 -16.30
N LYS A 66 -4.38 -1.23 -15.05
CA LYS A 66 -5.19 -0.10 -14.53
C LYS A 66 -4.25 0.81 -13.75
N LEU A 67 -3.55 1.67 -14.48
CA LEU A 67 -2.86 2.82 -13.88
C LEU A 67 -3.97 3.81 -13.50
N CYS A 68 -4.40 3.78 -12.24
CA CYS A 68 -5.40 4.72 -11.75
C CYS A 68 -4.74 6.11 -11.67
N CYS A 69 -5.22 7.05 -12.50
CA CYS A 69 -5.16 8.48 -12.19
C CYS A 69 -6.19 8.80 -11.11
#